data_AF-A0A0L0HM55-F1
#
_entry.id   AF-A0A0L0HM55-F1
#
_cell.length_a   1.000
_cell.length_b   1.000
_cell.length_c   1.000
_cell.angle_alpha   90.00
_cell.angle_beta   90.00
_cell.angle_gamma   90.00
#
_symmetry.space_group_name_H-M   'P 1'
#
loop_
_entity.id
_entity.type
_entity.pdbx_description
1 polymer ?
#
loop_
_entity_poly.entity_id
_entity_poly.type
_entity_poly.pdbx_seq_one_letter_code
_entity_poly.pdbx_strand_id
1 'polypeptide(L)'
;MDHMLPTRYHALVNGFGLLQISIALAHCFSKGRHFPAESPVSFRFVSQFRLHLVLYIIFYTFELIQTDIIRAFTNMALHHLIAIFIFAGFLWEFNTVSVITLTPFLFHALYWTVGYGRVFHLLALYNLALLVDFVLLLTNNLSKRKFCAPVSYRLLVCVLAEINVNMFTYCWNYGGSHCPDLNDRNWADIGRLSAWIGTLDLCLMGVAWFTSKLSERTRHDE
;
A
#
# COMPACT_ATOMS: atom_id res chain seq x y z
N MET A 1 1.15 -28.27 -12.64
CA MET A 1 0.42 -27.06 -12.22
C MET A 1 1.24 -25.88 -12.68
N ASP A 2 0.59 -24.84 -13.20
CA ASP A 2 1.28 -23.60 -13.54
C ASP A 2 1.75 -22.91 -12.25
N HIS A 3 2.91 -22.23 -12.31
CA HIS A 3 3.47 -21.55 -11.13
C HIS A 3 2.71 -20.28 -10.75
N MET A 4 2.07 -19.62 -11.72
CA MET A 4 1.23 -18.43 -11.56
C MET A 4 0.17 -18.41 -12.66
N LEU A 5 -0.86 -17.58 -12.51
CA LEU A 5 -1.78 -17.34 -13.60
C LEU A 5 -1.06 -16.61 -14.76
N PRO A 6 -1.45 -16.85 -16.02
CA PRO A 6 -0.89 -16.13 -17.15
C PRO A 6 -0.96 -14.61 -16.96
N THR A 7 0.15 -13.90 -17.19
CA THR A 7 0.26 -12.44 -17.03
C THR A 7 -0.85 -11.66 -17.74
N ARG A 8 -1.37 -12.17 -18.87
CA ARG A 8 -2.51 -11.57 -19.59
C ARG A 8 -3.76 -11.42 -18.72
N TYR A 9 -3.99 -12.33 -17.78
CA TYR A 9 -5.12 -12.25 -16.85
C TYR A 9 -4.89 -11.15 -15.81
N HIS A 10 -3.66 -11.01 -15.30
CA HIS A 10 -3.30 -9.89 -14.43
C HIS A 10 -3.47 -8.56 -15.16
N ALA A 11 -2.97 -8.43 -16.38
CA ALA A 11 -3.11 -7.23 -17.19
C ALA A 11 -4.58 -6.87 -17.47
N LEU A 12 -5.43 -7.86 -17.74
CA LEU A 12 -6.85 -7.66 -17.96
C LEU A 12 -7.58 -7.18 -16.68
N VAL A 13 -7.38 -7.86 -15.56
CA VAL A 13 -8.01 -7.49 -14.28
C VAL A 13 -7.51 -6.11 -13.81
N ASN A 14 -6.21 -5.85 -13.93
CA ASN A 14 -5.63 -4.55 -13.61
C ASN A 14 -6.04 -3.46 -14.61
N GLY A 15 -6.36 -3.81 -15.87
CA GLY A 15 -6.87 -2.88 -16.87
C GLY A 15 -8.26 -2.35 -16.50
N PHE A 16 -9.15 -3.26 -16.08
CA PHE A 16 -10.41 -2.85 -15.48
C PHE A 16 -10.16 -2.02 -14.22
N GLY A 17 -9.28 -2.48 -13.33
CA GLY A 17 -8.90 -1.75 -12.13
C GLY A 17 -8.42 -0.33 -12.38
N LEU A 18 -7.57 -0.13 -13.38
CA LEU A 18 -7.03 1.16 -13.76
C LEU A 18 -8.13 2.14 -14.15
N LEU A 19 -9.11 1.70 -14.96
CA LEU A 19 -10.27 2.52 -15.31
C LEU A 19 -11.08 2.87 -14.06
N GLN A 20 -11.34 1.87 -13.22
CA GLN A 20 -12.13 2.00 -12.00
C GLN A 20 -11.48 2.97 -11.00
N ILE A 21 -10.16 2.88 -10.78
CA ILE A 21 -9.39 3.74 -9.90
C ILE A 21 -9.28 5.15 -10.48
N SER A 22 -9.07 5.29 -11.80
CA SER A 22 -9.02 6.59 -12.48
C SER A 22 -10.32 7.38 -12.30
N ILE A 23 -11.48 6.72 -12.43
CA ILE A 23 -12.79 7.33 -12.20
C ILE A 23 -12.93 7.78 -10.73
N ALA A 24 -12.53 6.92 -9.78
CA ALA A 24 -12.58 7.24 -8.36
C ALA A 24 -11.65 8.41 -7.98
N LEU A 25 -10.45 8.46 -8.56
CA LEU A 25 -9.50 9.55 -8.38
C LEU A 25 -10.04 10.87 -8.94
N ALA A 26 -10.54 10.86 -10.19
CA ALA A 26 -11.13 12.05 -10.80
C ALA A 26 -12.31 12.57 -9.96
N HIS A 27 -13.13 11.67 -9.42
CA HIS A 27 -14.19 12.04 -8.48
C HIS A 27 -13.63 12.69 -7.21
N CYS A 28 -12.62 12.08 -6.57
CA CYS A 28 -12.00 12.65 -5.36
C CYS A 28 -11.40 14.04 -5.62
N PHE A 29 -10.70 14.25 -6.74
CA PHE A 29 -10.20 15.56 -7.15
C PHE A 29 -11.33 16.57 -7.35
N SER A 30 -12.40 16.20 -8.06
CA SER A 30 -13.56 17.09 -8.29
C SER A 30 -14.27 17.52 -7.00
N LYS A 31 -14.08 16.76 -5.92
CA LYS A 31 -14.65 17.03 -4.59
C LYS A 31 -13.64 17.55 -3.57
N GLY A 32 -12.40 17.81 -3.99
CA GLY A 32 -11.33 18.25 -3.08
C GLY A 32 -10.98 17.24 -1.99
N ARG A 33 -11.29 15.96 -2.20
CA ARG A 33 -11.12 14.89 -1.21
C ARG A 33 -9.72 14.28 -1.31
N HIS A 34 -8.73 15.05 -0.88
CA HIS A 34 -7.33 14.62 -0.92
C HIS A 34 -7.00 13.57 0.15
N PHE A 35 -7.64 13.67 1.32
CA PHE A 35 -7.41 12.79 2.47
C PHE A 35 -8.68 12.03 2.89
N PRO A 36 -8.56 10.96 3.70
CA PRO A 36 -9.71 10.33 4.35
C PRO A 36 -10.58 11.35 5.10
N ALA A 37 -11.89 11.20 5.02
CA ALA A 37 -12.81 12.12 5.65
C ALA A 37 -14.04 11.38 6.21
N GLU A 38 -14.57 11.87 7.32
CA GLU A 38 -15.75 11.28 7.96
C GLU A 38 -17.01 11.44 7.11
N SER A 39 -17.02 12.45 6.24
CA SER A 39 -18.11 12.63 5.29
C SER A 39 -18.13 11.45 4.30
N PRO A 40 -19.31 10.86 4.04
CA PRO A 40 -19.42 9.74 3.13
C PRO A 40 -19.12 10.18 1.69
N VAL A 41 -18.37 9.35 0.97
CA VAL A 41 -18.24 9.48 -0.50
C VAL A 41 -19.54 9.00 -1.15
N SER A 42 -19.88 9.56 -2.31
CA SER A 42 -21.07 9.15 -3.05
C SER A 42 -21.13 7.63 -3.25
N PHE A 43 -22.25 7.03 -2.87
CA PHE A 43 -22.46 5.58 -2.82
C PHE A 43 -22.13 4.89 -4.15
N ARG A 44 -22.42 5.52 -5.30
CA ARG A 44 -22.16 4.96 -6.63
C ARG A 44 -20.67 4.74 -6.87
N PHE A 45 -19.83 5.72 -6.53
CA PHE A 45 -18.38 5.66 -6.73
C PHE A 45 -17.71 4.71 -5.74
N VAL A 46 -18.16 4.73 -4.48
CA VAL A 46 -17.68 3.77 -3.47
C VAL A 46 -18.01 2.34 -3.89
N SER A 47 -19.24 2.07 -4.33
CA SER A 47 -19.66 0.73 -4.74
C SER A 47 -18.84 0.20 -5.91
N GLN A 48 -18.52 1.08 -6.86
CA GLN A 48 -17.71 0.79 -8.03
C GLN A 48 -16.27 0.40 -7.65
N PHE A 49 -15.61 1.17 -6.78
CA PHE A 49 -14.29 0.80 -6.24
C PHE A 49 -14.33 -0.47 -5.36
N ARG A 50 -15.40 -0.66 -4.56
CA ARG A 50 -15.56 -1.86 -3.73
C ARG A 50 -15.72 -3.13 -4.55
N LEU A 51 -16.50 -3.07 -5.63
CA LEU A 51 -16.61 -4.20 -6.56
C LEU A 51 -15.23 -4.58 -7.11
N HIS A 52 -14.41 -3.60 -7.45
CA HIS A 52 -13.06 -3.82 -7.90
C HIS A 52 -12.18 -4.52 -6.84
N LEU A 53 -12.23 -4.09 -5.58
CA LEU A 53 -11.52 -4.76 -4.47
C LEU A 53 -11.98 -6.20 -4.27
N VAL A 54 -13.30 -6.46 -4.33
CA VAL A 54 -13.85 -7.83 -4.23
C VAL A 54 -13.33 -8.71 -5.36
N LEU A 55 -13.29 -8.21 -6.59
CA LEU A 55 -12.76 -8.94 -7.74
C LEU A 55 -11.27 -9.28 -7.55
N TYR A 56 -10.46 -8.37 -6.98
CA TYR A 56 -9.07 -8.69 -6.66
C TYR A 56 -8.93 -9.73 -5.56
N ILE A 57 -9.73 -9.65 -4.50
CA ILE A 57 -9.72 -10.68 -3.44
C ILE A 57 -10.00 -12.05 -4.04
N ILE A 58 -11.02 -12.15 -4.90
CA ILE A 58 -11.36 -13.41 -5.59
C ILE A 58 -10.18 -13.85 -6.48
N PHE A 59 -9.62 -12.95 -7.27
CA PHE A 59 -8.53 -13.25 -8.20
C PHE A 59 -7.28 -13.76 -7.47
N TYR A 60 -6.81 -13.05 -6.44
CA TYR A 60 -5.65 -13.45 -5.64
C TYR A 60 -5.90 -14.72 -4.83
N THR A 61 -7.09 -14.90 -4.28
CA THR A 61 -7.45 -16.15 -3.59
C THR A 61 -7.44 -17.33 -4.56
N PHE A 62 -8.01 -17.16 -5.75
CA PHE A 62 -8.02 -18.19 -6.78
C PHE A 62 -6.59 -18.55 -7.21
N GLU A 63 -5.73 -17.56 -7.45
CA GLU A 63 -4.33 -17.81 -7.82
C GLU A 63 -3.56 -18.54 -6.71
N LEU A 64 -3.73 -18.14 -5.45
CA LEU A 64 -3.09 -18.81 -4.29
C LEU A 64 -3.51 -20.28 -4.15
N ILE A 65 -4.73 -20.63 -4.53
CA ILE A 65 -5.26 -22.01 -4.39
C ILE A 65 -4.92 -22.87 -5.62
N GLN A 66 -4.98 -22.30 -6.82
CA GLN A 66 -4.96 -23.05 -8.09
C GLN A 66 -3.58 -23.14 -8.74
N THR A 67 -2.60 -22.38 -8.25
CA THR A 67 -1.24 -22.34 -8.81
C THR A 67 -0.21 -22.78 -7.77
N ASP A 68 1.01 -23.10 -8.22
CA ASP A 68 2.12 -23.43 -7.31
C ASP A 68 2.88 -22.19 -6.81
N ILE A 69 2.22 -21.02 -6.80
CA ILE A 69 2.84 -19.73 -6.48
C ILE A 69 3.45 -19.71 -5.08
N ILE A 70 2.87 -20.45 -4.12
CA ILE A 70 3.36 -20.53 -2.75
C ILE A 70 4.78 -21.11 -2.70
N ARG A 71 5.05 -22.14 -3.51
CA ARG A 71 6.36 -22.82 -3.56
C ARG A 71 7.31 -22.16 -4.54
N ALA A 72 6.82 -21.75 -5.71
CA ALA A 72 7.65 -21.21 -6.78
C ALA A 72 8.00 -19.72 -6.58
N PHE A 73 7.11 -18.95 -5.96
CA PHE A 73 7.25 -17.50 -5.79
C PHE A 73 6.72 -17.03 -4.43
N THR A 74 7.31 -17.52 -3.34
CA THR A 74 6.83 -17.30 -1.96
C THR A 74 6.58 -15.82 -1.62
N ASN A 75 7.45 -14.90 -2.05
CA ASN A 75 7.25 -13.47 -1.80
C ASN A 75 6.02 -12.91 -2.52
N MET A 76 5.75 -13.39 -3.74
CA MET A 76 4.57 -12.99 -4.50
C MET A 76 3.29 -13.55 -3.87
N ALA A 77 3.36 -14.78 -3.34
CA ALA A 77 2.25 -15.35 -2.58
C ALA A 77 1.98 -14.56 -1.28
N LEU A 78 3.03 -14.14 -0.57
CA LEU A 78 2.89 -13.28 0.61
C LEU A 78 2.29 -11.92 0.28
N HIS A 79 2.72 -11.29 -0.81
CA HIS A 79 2.13 -10.06 -1.33
C HIS A 79 0.63 -10.26 -1.59
N HIS A 80 0.22 -11.32 -2.30
CA HIS A 80 -1.21 -11.57 -2.55
C HIS A 80 -2.00 -11.72 -1.25
N LEU A 81 -1.45 -12.42 -0.26
CA LEU A 81 -2.08 -12.58 1.05
C LEU A 81 -2.25 -11.24 1.78
N ILE A 82 -1.21 -10.42 1.85
CA ILE A 82 -1.25 -9.11 2.51
C ILE A 82 -2.20 -8.16 1.75
N ALA A 83 -2.13 -8.13 0.42
CA ALA A 83 -3.02 -7.36 -0.42
C ALA A 83 -4.49 -7.72 -0.20
N ILE A 84 -4.84 -9.01 -0.05
CA ILE A 84 -6.20 -9.44 0.32
C ILE A 84 -6.64 -8.79 1.64
N PHE A 85 -5.79 -8.76 2.67
CA PHE A 85 -6.11 -8.11 3.94
C PHE A 85 -6.26 -6.59 3.82
N ILE A 86 -5.42 -5.94 3.01
CA ILE A 86 -5.56 -4.51 2.70
C ILE A 86 -6.91 -4.26 2.03
N PHE A 87 -7.24 -5.01 0.98
CA PHE A 87 -8.51 -4.86 0.26
C PHE A 87 -9.70 -5.08 1.18
N ALA A 88 -9.67 -6.09 2.04
CA ALA A 88 -10.69 -6.32 3.04
C ALA A 88 -10.82 -5.13 4.02
N GLY A 89 -9.70 -4.56 4.48
CA GLY A 89 -9.70 -3.35 5.31
C GLY A 89 -10.40 -2.17 4.64
N PHE A 90 -10.08 -1.90 3.37
CA PHE A 90 -10.74 -0.85 2.57
C PHE A 90 -12.23 -1.11 2.32
N LEU A 91 -12.66 -2.38 2.27
CA LEU A 91 -14.09 -2.72 2.17
C LEU A 91 -14.87 -2.39 3.45
N TRP A 92 -14.21 -2.39 4.61
CA TRP A 92 -14.78 -2.04 5.92
C TRP A 92 -14.68 -0.56 6.25
N GLU A 93 -13.61 0.12 5.83
CA GLU A 93 -13.32 1.52 6.18
C GLU A 93 -13.55 2.47 5.00
N PHE A 94 -14.79 2.59 4.52
CA PHE A 94 -15.13 3.36 3.30
C PHE A 94 -14.74 4.85 3.33
N ASN A 95 -14.61 5.43 4.53
CA ASN A 95 -14.17 6.82 4.72
C ASN A 95 -12.72 7.05 4.25
N THR A 96 -11.96 5.97 4.07
CA THR A 96 -10.57 6.00 3.59
C THR A 96 -10.44 6.37 2.12
N VAL A 97 -11.48 6.24 1.29
CA VAL A 97 -11.40 6.53 -0.15
C VAL A 97 -11.07 8.02 -0.37
N SER A 98 -9.89 8.30 -0.93
CA SER A 98 -9.34 9.65 -1.14
C SER A 98 -8.25 9.63 -2.21
N VAL A 99 -7.77 10.80 -2.64
CA VAL A 99 -6.65 10.87 -3.61
C VAL A 99 -5.42 10.12 -3.09
N ILE A 100 -5.01 10.39 -1.85
CA ILE A 100 -3.82 9.79 -1.21
C ILE A 100 -3.96 8.26 -1.25
N THR A 101 -5.00 7.72 -0.62
CA THR A 101 -5.19 6.27 -0.48
C THR A 101 -5.47 5.51 -1.78
N LEU A 102 -5.90 6.17 -2.85
CA LEU A 102 -6.09 5.55 -4.17
C LEU A 102 -4.83 5.59 -5.03
N THR A 103 -3.85 6.43 -4.70
CA THR A 103 -2.63 6.62 -5.51
C THR A 103 -1.77 5.34 -5.58
N PRO A 104 -1.54 4.58 -4.49
CA PRO A 104 -0.83 3.31 -4.59
C PRO A 104 -1.52 2.32 -5.54
N PHE A 105 -2.85 2.22 -5.47
CA PHE A 105 -3.62 1.33 -6.34
C PHE A 105 -3.47 1.71 -7.82
N LEU A 106 -3.38 3.01 -8.13
CA LEU A 106 -3.14 3.49 -9.49
C LEU A 106 -1.80 2.99 -10.03
N PHE A 107 -0.71 3.15 -9.26
CA PHE A 107 0.61 2.69 -9.69
C PHE A 107 0.69 1.17 -9.81
N HIS A 108 0.05 0.44 -8.90
CA HIS A 108 -0.06 -1.02 -8.99
C HIS A 108 -0.77 -1.43 -10.30
N ALA A 109 -1.92 -0.82 -10.60
CA ALA A 109 -2.67 -1.12 -11.82
C ALA A 109 -1.88 -0.74 -13.09
N LEU A 110 -1.18 0.40 -13.09
CA LEU A 110 -0.30 0.81 -14.19
C LEU A 110 0.84 -0.18 -14.41
N TYR A 111 1.49 -0.64 -13.34
CA TYR A 111 2.56 -1.63 -13.44
C TYR A 111 2.07 -2.91 -14.14
N TRP A 112 0.95 -3.49 -13.70
CA TRP A 112 0.45 -4.74 -14.28
C TRP A 112 -0.17 -4.61 -15.67
N THR A 113 -0.66 -3.43 -16.04
CA THR A 113 -1.28 -3.20 -17.37
C THR A 113 -0.26 -2.91 -18.46
N VAL A 114 0.72 -2.04 -18.17
CA VAL A 114 1.66 -1.55 -19.20
C VAL A 114 3.13 -1.73 -18.82
N GLY A 115 3.42 -1.96 -17.54
CA GLY A 115 4.79 -1.96 -17.00
C GLY A 115 5.40 -3.33 -16.71
N TYR A 116 4.63 -4.42 -16.72
CA TYR A 116 5.10 -5.71 -16.23
C TYR A 116 6.34 -6.20 -17.01
N GLY A 117 7.41 -6.53 -16.28
CA GLY A 117 8.69 -6.97 -16.84
C GLY A 117 9.44 -5.93 -17.67
N ARG A 118 8.97 -4.67 -17.73
CA ARG A 118 9.54 -3.62 -18.60
C ARG A 118 9.83 -2.31 -17.88
N VAL A 119 8.99 -1.92 -16.92
CA VAL A 119 9.02 -0.60 -16.27
C VAL A 119 9.04 -0.77 -14.75
N PHE A 120 10.17 -1.21 -14.23
CA PHE A 120 10.34 -1.46 -12.79
C PHE A 120 10.27 -0.18 -11.93
N HIS A 121 10.45 1.01 -12.52
CA HIS A 121 10.22 2.28 -11.83
C HIS A 121 8.76 2.46 -11.35
N LEU A 122 7.77 1.85 -12.01
CA LEU A 122 6.38 1.89 -11.53
C LEU A 122 6.21 1.12 -10.22
N LEU A 123 6.97 0.04 -10.02
CA LEU A 123 6.99 -0.72 -8.77
C LEU A 123 7.65 0.08 -7.65
N ALA A 124 8.70 0.84 -7.96
CA ALA A 124 9.31 1.78 -7.02
C ALA A 124 8.36 2.92 -6.63
N LEU A 125 7.64 3.50 -7.60
CA LEU A 125 6.63 4.53 -7.35
C LEU A 125 5.44 4.01 -6.52
N TYR A 126 5.01 2.77 -6.77
CA TYR A 126 4.00 2.11 -5.97
C TYR A 126 4.42 1.98 -4.49
N ASN A 127 5.64 1.49 -4.24
CA ASN A 127 6.19 1.39 -2.88
C ASN A 127 6.33 2.75 -2.20
N LEU A 128 6.82 3.76 -2.93
CA LEU A 128 6.93 5.11 -2.42
C LEU A 128 5.56 5.68 -2.04
N ALA A 129 4.53 5.47 -2.87
CA ALA A 129 3.18 5.90 -2.58
C ALA A 129 2.62 5.22 -1.32
N LEU A 130 2.82 3.90 -1.17
CA LEU A 130 2.42 3.19 0.05
C LEU A 130 3.11 3.76 1.31
N LEU A 131 4.40 4.07 1.22
CA LEU A 131 5.17 4.63 2.33
C LEU A 131 4.67 6.03 2.72
N VAL A 132 4.43 6.89 1.73
CA VAL A 132 3.88 8.23 1.95
C VAL A 132 2.50 8.15 2.62
N ASP A 133 1.62 7.27 2.11
CA ASP A 133 0.31 7.03 2.70
C ASP A 133 0.43 6.57 4.16
N PHE A 134 1.29 5.58 4.43
CA PHE A 134 1.52 5.06 5.78
C PHE A 134 1.96 6.16 6.74
N VAL A 135 2.98 6.94 6.38
CA VAL A 135 3.52 8.01 7.23
C VAL A 135 2.47 9.09 7.51
N LEU A 136 1.75 9.54 6.47
CA LEU A 136 0.72 10.59 6.61
C LEU A 136 -0.43 10.12 7.50
N LEU A 137 -0.94 8.91 7.29
CA LEU A 137 -2.07 8.37 8.04
C LEU A 137 -1.69 8.00 9.48
N LEU A 138 -0.50 7.44 9.70
CA LEU A 138 0.02 7.17 11.03
C LEU A 138 0.21 8.48 11.81
N THR A 139 0.80 9.50 11.19
CA THR A 139 0.98 10.82 11.80
C THR A 139 -0.37 11.45 12.14
N ASN A 140 -1.36 11.35 11.26
CA ASN A 140 -2.72 11.81 11.55
C ASN A 140 -3.33 11.09 12.76
N ASN A 141 -3.22 9.77 12.81
CA ASN A 141 -3.76 8.96 13.91
C ASN A 141 -3.12 9.28 15.27
N LEU A 142 -1.81 9.55 15.28
CA LEU A 142 -1.06 9.89 16.48
C LEU A 142 -1.22 11.37 16.88
N SER A 143 -1.62 12.23 15.94
CA SER A 143 -1.83 13.64 16.20
C SER A 143 -3.06 13.88 17.07
N LYS A 144 -2.92 14.79 18.05
CA LYS A 144 -4.04 15.31 18.85
C LYS A 144 -4.99 16.20 18.04
N ARG A 145 -4.45 16.86 17.01
CA ARG A 145 -5.21 17.65 16.04
C ARG A 145 -5.21 16.87 14.73
N LYS A 146 -6.21 16.00 14.56
CA LYS A 146 -6.39 15.23 13.33
C LYS A 146 -6.75 16.18 12.19
N PHE A 147 -6.08 16.03 11.06
CA PHE A 147 -6.39 16.78 9.83
C PHE A 147 -7.23 15.94 8.86
N CYS A 148 -7.36 14.63 9.10
CA CYS A 148 -8.20 13.73 8.32
C CYS A 148 -8.85 12.65 9.22
N ALA A 149 -9.79 11.88 8.67
CA ALA A 149 -10.42 10.79 9.41
C ALA A 149 -9.39 9.74 9.82
N PRO A 150 -9.45 9.21 11.05
CA PRO A 150 -8.51 8.19 11.49
C PRO A 150 -8.70 6.89 10.70
N VAL A 151 -7.60 6.19 10.48
CA VAL A 151 -7.55 4.88 9.79
C VAL A 151 -7.21 3.81 10.81
N SER A 152 -7.70 2.58 10.66
CA SER A 152 -7.34 1.50 11.58
C SER A 152 -5.84 1.20 11.58
N TYR A 153 -5.26 1.04 12.77
CA TYR A 153 -3.88 0.56 12.91
C TYR A 153 -3.68 -0.82 12.27
N ARG A 154 -4.72 -1.66 12.17
CA ARG A 154 -4.63 -2.96 11.49
C ARG A 154 -4.33 -2.79 10.01
N LEU A 155 -5.00 -1.85 9.36
CA LEU A 155 -4.77 -1.52 7.95
C LEU A 155 -3.37 -0.95 7.76
N LEU A 156 -2.92 -0.05 8.65
CA LEU A 156 -1.57 0.52 8.60
C LEU A 156 -0.48 -0.56 8.75
N VAL A 157 -0.66 -1.54 9.64
CA VAL A 157 0.27 -2.68 9.78
C VAL A 157 0.32 -3.51 8.50
N CYS A 158 -0.82 -3.75 7.85
CA CYS A 158 -0.84 -4.47 6.58
C CYS A 158 -0.12 -3.67 5.47
N VAL A 159 -0.33 -2.35 5.40
CA VAL A 159 0.40 -1.48 4.46
C VAL A 159 1.90 -1.52 4.71
N LEU A 160 2.35 -1.49 5.98
CA LEU A 160 3.77 -1.60 6.30
C LEU A 160 4.35 -2.96 5.88
N ALA A 161 3.63 -4.05 6.14
CA ALA A 161 4.03 -5.37 5.70
C ALA A 161 4.14 -5.45 4.17
N GLU A 162 3.19 -4.85 3.46
CA GLU A 162 3.15 -4.79 2.00
C GLU A 162 4.34 -4.04 1.40
N ILE A 163 4.71 -2.89 1.98
CA ILE A 163 5.92 -2.13 1.58
C ILE A 163 7.16 -3.02 1.70
N ASN A 164 7.29 -3.78 2.80
CA ASN A 164 8.45 -4.64 3.03
C ASN A 164 8.51 -5.80 2.02
N VAL A 165 7.38 -6.49 1.79
CA VAL A 165 7.33 -7.61 0.83
C VAL A 165 7.58 -7.13 -0.60
N ASN A 166 7.08 -5.95 -0.97
CA ASN A 166 7.30 -5.37 -2.29
C ASN A 166 8.72 -4.87 -2.49
N MET A 167 9.34 -4.26 -1.47
CA MET A 167 10.75 -3.88 -1.52
C MET A 167 11.63 -5.12 -1.67
N PHE A 168 11.30 -6.18 -0.93
CA PHE A 168 12.00 -7.45 -1.07
C PHE A 168 11.87 -8.01 -2.50
N THR A 169 10.65 -8.05 -3.03
CA THR A 169 10.37 -8.55 -4.38
C THR A 169 11.09 -7.72 -5.45
N TYR A 170 11.02 -6.39 -5.36
CA TYR A 170 11.70 -5.48 -6.29
C TYR A 170 13.20 -5.72 -6.32
N CYS A 171 13.83 -5.85 -5.15
CA CYS A 171 15.29 -5.94 -5.09
C CYS A 171 15.85 -7.33 -5.34
N TRP A 172 15.24 -8.36 -4.77
CA TRP A 172 15.81 -9.70 -4.78
C TRP A 172 15.19 -10.64 -5.81
N ASN A 173 13.94 -10.40 -6.23
CA ASN A 173 13.31 -11.22 -7.27
C ASN A 173 13.43 -10.57 -8.66
N TYR A 174 13.42 -9.24 -8.73
CA TYR A 174 13.44 -8.52 -10.02
C TYR A 174 14.75 -7.79 -10.32
N GLY A 175 15.73 -7.81 -9.41
CA GLY A 175 17.03 -7.16 -9.62
C GLY A 175 16.90 -5.65 -9.83
N GLY A 176 16.04 -4.99 -9.03
CA GLY A 176 15.74 -3.57 -9.16
C GLY A 176 16.98 -2.68 -9.16
N SER A 177 16.97 -1.63 -9.97
CA SER A 177 18.12 -0.74 -10.21
C SER A 177 18.51 0.16 -9.03
N HIS A 178 17.72 0.15 -7.95
CA HIS A 178 17.87 1.05 -6.80
C HIS A 178 17.95 0.25 -5.49
N CYS A 179 18.59 -0.91 -5.58
CA CYS A 179 18.70 -1.85 -4.49
C CYS A 179 20.10 -1.76 -3.86
N PRO A 180 20.20 -1.96 -2.53
CA PRO A 180 21.49 -2.00 -1.89
C PRO A 180 22.31 -3.20 -2.43
N ASP A 181 23.58 -2.97 -2.75
CA ASP A 181 24.50 -4.05 -3.11
C ASP A 181 24.70 -4.97 -1.90
N LEU A 182 24.48 -6.27 -2.10
CA LEU A 182 24.71 -7.28 -1.08
C LEU A 182 25.88 -8.17 -1.45
N ASN A 183 26.95 -8.10 -0.66
CA ASN A 183 27.93 -9.17 -0.59
C ASN A 183 27.45 -10.24 0.40
N ASP A 184 27.92 -11.49 0.30
CA ASP A 184 27.44 -12.67 1.04
C ASP A 184 27.40 -12.56 2.59
N ARG A 185 28.02 -11.53 3.18
CA ARG A 185 27.89 -11.21 4.62
C ARG A 185 26.60 -10.44 4.99
N ASN A 186 25.81 -10.02 4.00
CA ASN A 186 24.79 -8.98 4.17
C ASN A 186 23.35 -9.47 4.38
N TRP A 187 23.06 -10.78 4.45
CA TRP A 187 21.70 -11.24 4.82
C TRP A 187 21.33 -10.82 6.26
N ALA A 188 22.32 -10.78 7.17
CA ALA A 188 22.16 -10.18 8.50
C ALA A 188 21.92 -8.66 8.41
N ASP A 189 22.45 -7.99 7.38
CA ASP A 189 22.25 -6.56 7.14
C ASP A 189 20.90 -6.25 6.50
N ILE A 190 20.24 -7.18 5.82
CA ILE A 190 18.83 -7.04 5.38
C ILE A 190 17.89 -7.13 6.58
N GLY A 191 18.11 -8.09 7.48
CA GLY A 191 17.40 -8.15 8.76
C GLY A 191 17.64 -6.88 9.58
N ARG A 192 18.86 -6.33 9.56
CA ARG A 192 19.15 -5.01 10.13
C ARG A 192 18.54 -3.87 9.34
N LEU A 193 18.41 -3.91 8.02
CA LEU A 193 17.82 -2.84 7.20
C LEU A 193 16.31 -2.77 7.45
N SER A 194 15.62 -3.92 7.48
CA SER A 194 14.23 -4.01 7.90
C SER A 194 14.06 -3.60 9.37
N ALA A 195 14.99 -3.99 10.25
CA ALA A 195 15.00 -3.51 11.63
C ALA A 195 15.37 -2.02 11.74
N TRP A 196 16.17 -1.45 10.84
CA TRP A 196 16.56 -0.05 10.77
C TRP A 196 15.42 0.79 10.23
N ILE A 197 14.68 0.31 9.23
CA ILE A 197 13.43 0.91 8.75
C ILE A 197 12.41 0.86 9.89
N GLY A 198 12.24 -0.29 10.53
CA GLY A 198 11.38 -0.39 11.72
C GLY A 198 11.83 0.49 12.90
N THR A 199 13.14 0.66 13.10
CA THR A 199 13.72 1.51 14.16
C THR A 199 13.60 2.99 13.78
N LEU A 200 13.80 3.35 12.52
CA LEU A 200 13.60 4.69 12.00
C LEU A 200 12.13 5.08 12.12
N ASP A 201 11.20 4.17 11.81
CA ASP A 201 9.77 4.35 12.02
C ASP A 201 9.46 4.55 13.51
N LEU A 202 10.03 3.74 14.41
CA LEU A 202 9.89 3.92 15.87
C LEU A 202 10.50 5.25 16.36
N CYS A 203 11.62 5.68 15.79
CA CYS A 203 12.27 6.96 16.10
C CYS A 203 11.44 8.14 15.60
N LEU A 204 10.88 8.06 14.39
CA LEU A 204 9.99 9.07 13.82
C LEU A 204 8.68 9.16 14.63
N MET A 205 8.14 8.02 15.07
CA MET A 205 7.03 7.97 16.03
C MET A 205 7.39 8.62 17.37
N GLY A 206 8.59 8.36 17.89
CA GLY A 206 9.10 8.96 19.13
C GLY A 206 9.28 10.47 19.02
N VAL A 207 9.83 10.97 17.91
CA VAL A 207 9.99 12.40 17.63
C VAL A 207 8.63 13.07 17.45
N ALA A 208 7.70 12.46 16.71
CA ALA A 208 6.34 12.98 16.57
C ALA A 208 5.61 13.05 17.92
N TRP A 209 5.78 12.05 18.78
CA TRP A 209 5.23 12.06 20.13
C TRP A 209 5.86 13.15 21.00
N PHE A 210 7.19 13.28 20.99
CA PHE A 210 7.91 14.26 21.80
C PHE A 210 7.60 15.70 21.39
N THR A 211 7.59 15.98 20.08
CA THR A 211 7.20 17.29 19.54
C THR A 211 5.74 17.63 19.86
N SER A 212 4.84 16.65 19.86
CA SER A 212 3.45 16.85 20.30
C SER A 212 3.35 17.25 21.77
N LYS A 213 4.16 16.64 22.65
CA LYS A 213 4.22 16.95 24.09
C LYS A 213 4.82 18.33 24.37
N LEU A 214 5.86 18.72 23.64
CA LEU A 214 6.44 20.05 23.74
C LEU A 214 5.44 21.14 23.32
N SER A 215 4.70 20.91 22.22
CA SER A 215 3.67 21.84 21.75
C SER A 215 2.49 22.00 22.71
N GLU A 216 2.21 21.02 23.58
CA GLU A 216 1.17 21.15 24.60
C GLU A 216 1.64 21.95 25.80
N ARG A 217 2.91 21.81 26.18
CA ARG A 217 3.48 22.51 27.33
C ARG A 217 3.54 24.00 27.06
N THR A 218 4.00 24.41 25.87
CA THR A 218 4.04 25.82 25.47
C THR A 218 2.66 26.48 25.39
N ARG A 219 1.58 25.73 25.16
CA ARG A 219 0.21 26.28 25.17
C ARG A 219 -0.43 26.39 26.55
N HIS A 220 0.14 25.73 27.56
CA HIS A 220 -0.32 25.90 28.94
C HIS A 220 0.42 27.04 29.66
N ASP A 221 1.53 27.49 29.10
CA ASP A 221 2.33 28.61 29.60
C ASP A 221 1.97 29.96 28.91
N GLU A 222 1.03 29.95 27.96
CA GLU A 222 0.37 31.13 27.33
C GLU A 222 -1.04 31.34 27.91
#